data_AF-A0AAD9GAX9-F1
#
_entry.id   AF-A0AAD9GAX9-F1
#
_cell.length_a   1.000
_cell.length_b   1.000
_cell.length_c   1.000
_cell.angle_alpha   90.00
_cell.angle_beta   90.00
_cell.angle_gamma   90.00
#
_symmetry.space_group_name_H-M   'P 1'
#
loop_
_entity.id
_entity.type
_entity.pdbx_description
1 polymer ?
#
loop_
_entity_poly.entity_id
_entity_poly.type
_entity_poly.pdbx_seq_one_letter_code
_entity_poly.pdbx_strand_id
1 'polypeptide(L)'
;MDAPIDENTKRTVQKIPLLTTRAGPRDGEDWTKRLKEEYLALIQYVKMNKEADNDWFTIESNKSGTRWTGKCWSFYNGLRYEFDLEFEIPATYPVANPELCIPELEGKTSKMYRGGKICLTIHFAPLWQKNVPRFGVAHALALGVRPVLSCQLIH
;
A
#
# COMPACT_ATOMS: atom_id res chain seq x y z
N MET A 1 7.83 20.41 -6.03
CA MET A 1 7.63 19.59 -7.24
C MET A 1 7.64 18.15 -6.78
N ASP A 2 6.51 17.45 -6.81
CA ASP A 2 6.49 16.02 -6.48
C ASP A 2 7.33 15.27 -7.50
N ALA A 3 8.34 14.53 -7.04
CA ALA A 3 9.20 13.75 -7.91
C ALA A 3 8.35 12.71 -8.67
N PRO A 4 8.62 12.48 -9.96
CA PRO A 4 7.96 11.42 -10.71
C PRO A 4 8.14 10.07 -10.00
N ILE A 5 7.13 9.20 -10.11
CA ILE A 5 7.19 7.83 -9.55
C ILE A 5 8.48 7.16 -10.04
N ASP A 6 9.31 6.71 -9.11
CA ASP A 6 10.60 6.09 -9.41
C ASP A 6 10.44 4.86 -10.34
N GLU A 7 11.37 4.68 -11.27
CA GLU A 7 11.34 3.61 -12.28
C GLU A 7 11.35 2.23 -11.63
N ASN A 8 12.04 2.06 -10.50
CA ASN A 8 12.02 0.79 -9.76
C ASN A 8 10.62 0.51 -9.18
N THR A 9 9.94 1.54 -8.70
CA THR A 9 8.56 1.41 -8.21
C THR A 9 7.63 1.02 -9.36
N LYS A 10 7.75 1.64 -10.54
CA LYS A 10 6.95 1.25 -11.72
C LYS A 10 7.17 -0.20 -12.13
N ARG A 11 8.43 -0.65 -12.22
CA ARG A 11 8.78 -2.03 -12.57
C ARG A 11 8.24 -3.04 -11.56
N THR A 12 8.29 -2.70 -10.29
CA THR A 12 7.76 -3.53 -9.21
C THR A 12 6.25 -3.68 -9.34
N VAL A 13 5.54 -2.57 -9.51
CA VAL A 13 4.08 -2.54 -9.66
C VAL A 13 3.62 -3.32 -10.89
N GLN A 14 4.34 -3.25 -12.01
CA GLN A 14 4.03 -4.01 -13.23
C GLN A 14 4.11 -5.54 -13.04
N LYS A 15 4.88 -6.02 -12.07
CA LYS A 15 5.03 -7.45 -11.78
C LYS A 15 3.99 -7.96 -10.78
N ILE A 16 3.30 -7.07 -10.06
CA ILE A 16 2.24 -7.47 -9.12
C ILE A 16 1.05 -8.01 -9.92
N PRO A 17 0.47 -9.16 -9.55
CA PRO A 17 -0.74 -9.67 -10.19
C PRO A 17 -1.87 -8.63 -10.16
N LEU A 18 -2.44 -8.37 -11.33
CA LEU A 18 -3.57 -7.45 -11.47
C LEU A 18 -4.86 -8.15 -11.07
N LEU A 19 -5.73 -7.40 -10.41
CA LEU A 19 -7.02 -7.90 -9.94
C LEU A 19 -8.10 -7.72 -11.00
N THR A 20 -9.12 -8.56 -10.96
CA THR A 20 -10.20 -8.56 -11.97
C THR A 20 -11.56 -8.31 -11.37
N THR A 21 -11.78 -8.75 -10.13
CA THR A 21 -13.08 -8.64 -9.47
C THR A 21 -13.33 -7.19 -9.01
N ARG A 22 -14.38 -6.54 -9.51
CA ARG A 22 -14.79 -5.21 -9.03
C ARG A 22 -15.82 -5.36 -7.90
N ALA A 23 -15.34 -5.63 -6.70
CA ALA A 23 -16.17 -5.78 -5.50
C ALA A 23 -15.55 -5.09 -4.29
N GLY A 24 -16.37 -4.46 -3.47
CA GLY A 24 -16.01 -3.85 -2.20
C GLY A 24 -16.58 -4.61 -1.00
N PRO A 25 -16.30 -4.16 0.23
CA PRO A 25 -16.72 -4.82 1.46
C PRO A 25 -18.23 -5.09 1.61
N ARG A 26 -19.07 -4.40 0.83
CA ARG A 26 -20.53 -4.52 0.87
C ARG A 26 -21.09 -5.60 -0.07
N ASP A 27 -20.26 -6.14 -0.96
CA ASP A 27 -20.69 -7.06 -2.03
C ASP A 27 -20.66 -8.55 -1.61
N GLY A 28 -20.52 -8.83 -0.31
CA GLY A 28 -20.67 -10.19 0.26
C GLY A 28 -19.75 -11.25 -0.35
N GLU A 29 -20.31 -12.18 -1.13
CA GLU A 29 -19.55 -13.26 -1.76
C GLU A 29 -18.53 -12.75 -2.79
N ASP A 30 -18.86 -11.70 -3.53
CA ASP A 30 -17.94 -11.13 -4.51
C ASP A 30 -16.79 -10.39 -3.83
N TRP A 31 -17.01 -9.84 -2.63
CA TRP A 31 -15.93 -9.36 -1.78
C TRP A 31 -14.98 -10.49 -1.39
N THR A 32 -15.50 -11.67 -1.07
CA THR A 32 -14.66 -12.82 -0.72
C THR A 32 -13.80 -13.27 -1.91
N LYS A 33 -14.33 -13.23 -3.13
CA LYS A 33 -13.55 -13.49 -4.36
C LYS A 33 -12.45 -12.45 -4.55
N ARG A 34 -12.78 -11.17 -4.40
CA ARG A 34 -11.81 -10.08 -4.49
C ARG A 34 -10.72 -10.20 -3.43
N LEU A 35 -11.09 -10.49 -2.20
CA LEU A 35 -10.19 -10.65 -1.07
C LEU A 35 -9.18 -11.79 -1.31
N LYS A 36 -9.61 -12.90 -1.92
CA LYS A 36 -8.68 -13.95 -2.38
C LYS A 36 -7.67 -13.42 -3.40
N GLU A 37 -8.10 -12.62 -4.38
CA GLU A 37 -7.19 -11.98 -5.35
C GLU A 37 -6.20 -11.03 -4.65
N GLU A 38 -6.66 -10.24 -3.67
CA GLU A 38 -5.81 -9.34 -2.88
C GLU A 38 -4.73 -10.11 -2.13
N TYR A 39 -5.10 -11.21 -1.46
CA TYR A 39 -4.15 -12.08 -0.78
C TYR A 39 -3.12 -12.69 -1.73
N LEU A 40 -3.56 -13.18 -2.89
CA LEU A 40 -2.65 -13.74 -3.89
C LEU A 40 -1.67 -12.67 -4.40
N ALA A 41 -2.15 -11.46 -4.69
CA ALA A 41 -1.31 -10.35 -5.12
C ALA A 41 -0.29 -9.94 -4.04
N LEU A 42 -0.72 -9.90 -2.77
CA LEU A 42 0.16 -9.60 -1.63
C LEU A 42 1.22 -10.68 -1.40
N ILE A 43 0.83 -11.96 -1.40
CA ILE A 43 1.75 -13.08 -1.25
C ILE A 43 2.80 -13.06 -2.36
N GLN A 44 2.37 -12.86 -3.61
CA GLN A 44 3.29 -12.75 -4.74
C GLN A 44 4.22 -11.55 -4.59
N TYR A 45 3.70 -10.41 -4.13
CA TYR A 45 4.52 -9.22 -3.91
C TYR A 45 5.57 -9.43 -2.81
N VAL A 46 5.20 -10.03 -1.68
CA VAL A 46 6.14 -10.39 -0.60
C VAL A 46 7.18 -11.41 -1.10
N LYS A 47 6.76 -12.42 -1.87
CA LYS A 47 7.68 -13.41 -2.44
C LYS A 47 8.72 -12.75 -3.35
N MET A 48 8.27 -11.87 -4.25
CA MET A 48 9.16 -11.11 -5.14
C MET A 48 10.11 -10.20 -4.35
N ASN A 49 9.64 -9.58 -3.26
CA ASN A 49 10.49 -8.76 -2.41
C ASN A 49 11.57 -9.60 -1.72
N LYS A 50 11.22 -10.79 -1.22
CA LYS A 50 12.16 -11.73 -0.61
C LYS A 50 13.17 -12.27 -1.61
N GLU A 51 12.75 -12.60 -2.84
CA GLU A 51 13.64 -13.02 -3.92
C GLU A 51 14.62 -11.91 -4.33
N ALA A 52 14.22 -10.64 -4.18
CA ALA A 52 15.05 -9.47 -4.44
C ALA A 52 15.84 -8.99 -3.20
N ASP A 53 15.83 -9.74 -2.09
CA ASP A 53 16.42 -9.38 -0.79
C ASP A 53 16.02 -7.96 -0.31
N ASN A 54 14.76 -7.62 -0.54
CA ASN A 54 14.20 -6.29 -0.32
C ASN A 54 12.86 -6.39 0.42
N ASP A 55 12.83 -7.23 1.45
CA ASP A 55 11.67 -7.37 2.32
C ASP A 55 11.54 -6.15 3.23
N TRP A 56 10.38 -5.50 3.20
CA TRP A 56 10.18 -4.19 3.82
C TRP A 56 8.83 -4.05 4.54
N PHE A 57 7.95 -5.06 4.49
CA PHE A 57 6.66 -4.99 5.18
C PHE A 57 6.06 -6.37 5.45
N THR A 58 5.22 -6.42 6.47
CA THR A 58 4.31 -7.52 6.80
C THR A 58 2.96 -6.95 7.18
N ILE A 59 1.88 -7.44 6.57
CA ILE A 59 0.52 -7.01 6.88
C ILE A 59 -0.41 -8.20 7.02
N GLU A 60 -1.42 -8.04 7.86
CA GLU A 60 -2.48 -8.99 8.12
C GLU A 60 -3.83 -8.27 8.06
N SER A 61 -4.89 -8.99 7.67
CA SER A 61 -6.24 -8.45 7.71
C SER A 61 -7.06 -9.05 8.83
N ASN A 62 -8.12 -8.35 9.24
CA ASN A 62 -9.18 -8.95 10.03
C ASN A 62 -9.93 -10.04 9.23
N LYS A 63 -10.78 -10.84 9.90
CA LYS A 63 -11.56 -11.92 9.27
C LYS A 63 -12.42 -11.45 8.08
N SER A 64 -12.81 -10.18 8.07
CA SER A 64 -13.64 -9.57 7.02
C SER A 64 -12.82 -8.89 5.90
N GLY A 65 -11.50 -8.78 6.03
CA GLY A 65 -10.61 -8.03 5.14
C GLY A 65 -10.86 -6.53 5.05
N THR A 66 -11.62 -5.96 5.98
CA THR A 66 -11.97 -4.53 5.99
C THR A 66 -10.95 -3.67 6.73
N ARG A 67 -10.23 -4.25 7.70
CA ARG A 67 -9.17 -3.57 8.43
C ARG A 67 -7.89 -4.37 8.30
N TRP A 68 -6.81 -3.66 8.02
CA TRP A 68 -5.49 -4.22 7.81
C TRP A 68 -4.53 -3.55 8.77
N THR A 69 -3.69 -4.37 9.38
CA THR A 69 -2.69 -3.95 10.37
C THR A 69 -1.39 -4.69 10.08
N GLY A 70 -0.28 -4.02 10.28
CA GLY A 70 1.02 -4.60 10.01
C GLY A 70 2.15 -3.68 10.42
N LYS A 71 3.33 -4.01 9.93
CA LYS A 71 4.57 -3.30 10.19
C LYS A 71 5.30 -3.13 8.87
N CYS A 72 5.89 -1.97 8.67
CA CYS A 72 6.81 -1.72 7.58
C CYS A 72 8.15 -1.26 8.15
N TRP A 73 9.24 -1.55 7.45
CA TRP A 73 10.56 -1.15 7.87
C TRP A 73 11.41 -0.74 6.69
N SER A 74 12.43 0.05 6.97
CA SER A 74 13.42 0.42 5.98
C SER A 74 14.79 0.58 6.62
N PHE A 75 15.82 0.27 5.85
CA PHE A 75 17.20 0.32 6.28
C PHE A 75 17.81 1.65 5.86
N TYR A 76 18.42 2.36 6.80
CA TYR A 76 19.18 3.57 6.54
C TYR A 76 20.43 3.62 7.41
N ASN A 77 21.58 3.86 6.79
CA ASN A 77 22.90 3.85 7.45
C ASN A 77 23.17 2.61 8.33
N GLY A 78 22.72 1.43 7.89
CA GLY A 78 22.90 0.17 8.63
C GLY A 78 21.95 -0.03 9.83
N LEU A 79 21.04 0.91 10.08
CA LEU A 79 19.99 0.79 11.09
C LEU A 79 18.66 0.42 10.43
N ARG A 80 17.93 -0.51 11.05
CA ARG A 80 16.56 -0.87 10.66
C ARG A 80 15.59 0.02 11.43
N TYR A 81 14.82 0.82 10.69
CA TYR A 81 13.71 1.60 11.24
C TYR A 81 12.42 0.84 10.96
N GLU A 82 11.67 0.55 12.00
CA GLU A 82 10.37 -0.14 11.92
C GLU A 82 9.27 0.83 12.31
N PHE A 83 8.14 0.74 11.62
CA PHE A 83 6.97 1.56 11.83
C PHE A 83 5.71 0.70 11.76
N ASP A 84 4.76 0.97 12.65
CA ASP A 84 3.44 0.38 12.58
C ASP A 84 2.64 0.96 11.40
N LEU A 85 1.97 0.07 10.66
CA LEU A 85 1.14 0.40 9.49
C LEU A 85 -0.28 -0.09 9.73
N GLU A 86 -1.26 0.80 9.63
CA GLU A 86 -2.66 0.44 9.72
C GLU A 86 -3.49 1.16 8.65
N PHE A 87 -4.54 0.49 8.16
CA PHE A 87 -5.48 1.09 7.23
C PHE A 87 -6.81 0.36 7.20
N GLU A 88 -7.83 1.07 6.74
CA GLU A 88 -9.16 0.54 6.55
C GLU A 88 -9.55 0.60 5.07
N ILE A 89 -10.28 -0.41 4.63
CA ILE A 89 -10.83 -0.49 3.28
C ILE A 89 -12.13 0.31 3.24
N PRO A 90 -12.23 1.37 2.41
CA PRO A 90 -13.44 2.16 2.32
C PRO A 90 -14.59 1.32 1.74
N ALA A 91 -15.83 1.68 2.10
CA ALA A 91 -17.01 0.99 1.59
C ALA A 91 -17.16 1.08 0.05
N THR A 92 -16.51 2.07 -0.57
CA THR A 92 -16.49 2.30 -2.03
C THR A 92 -15.27 1.69 -2.72
N TYR A 93 -14.48 0.89 -2.02
CA TYR A 93 -13.39 0.11 -2.63
C TYR A 93 -13.92 -0.83 -3.72
N PRO A 94 -13.18 -1.10 -4.82
CA PRO A 94 -11.86 -0.59 -5.20
C PRO A 94 -11.88 0.78 -5.88
N VAL A 95 -13.04 1.45 -5.99
CA VAL A 95 -13.13 2.77 -6.62
C VAL A 95 -12.40 3.81 -5.79
N ALA A 96 -12.64 3.86 -4.48
CA ALA A 96 -11.82 4.65 -3.58
C ALA A 96 -10.55 3.88 -3.19
N ASN A 97 -9.40 4.56 -3.20
CA ASN A 97 -8.18 4.01 -2.65
C ASN A 97 -8.26 3.93 -1.12
N PRO A 98 -7.58 2.97 -0.49
CA PRO A 98 -7.48 2.90 0.97
C PRO A 98 -6.60 4.05 1.48
N GLU A 99 -6.88 4.51 2.69
CA GLU A 99 -6.09 5.52 3.38
C GLU A 99 -5.08 4.82 4.27
N LEU A 100 -3.80 4.86 3.87
CA LEU A 100 -2.70 4.21 4.58
C LEU A 100 -2.22 5.12 5.72
N CYS A 101 -2.17 4.59 6.94
CA CYS A 101 -1.75 5.34 8.13
C CYS A 101 -0.48 4.76 8.74
N ILE A 102 0.48 5.64 9.07
CA ILE A 102 1.65 5.32 9.88
C ILE A 102 1.65 6.29 11.07
N PRO A 103 1.04 5.92 12.21
CA PRO A 103 0.85 6.82 13.34
C PRO A 103 2.17 7.35 13.90
N GLU A 104 3.25 6.56 13.86
CA GLU A 104 4.56 6.93 14.41
C GLU A 104 5.26 8.09 13.69
N LEU A 105 4.85 8.36 12.46
CA LEU A 105 5.37 9.44 11.62
C LEU A 105 4.47 10.68 11.66
N GLU A 106 3.33 10.63 12.36
CA GLU A 106 2.46 11.79 12.55
C GLU A 106 3.23 12.94 13.22
N GLY A 107 3.15 14.13 12.61
CA GLY A 107 3.83 15.33 13.11
C GLY A 107 5.34 15.38 12.87
N LYS A 108 5.97 14.27 12.46
CA LYS A 108 7.40 14.23 12.09
C LYS A 108 7.66 14.59 10.63
N THR A 109 6.62 14.62 9.79
CA THR A 109 6.75 14.92 8.36
C THR A 109 5.65 15.81 7.82
N SER A 110 6.00 16.72 6.92
CA SER A 110 5.05 17.57 6.18
C SER A 110 4.26 16.81 5.11
N LYS A 111 4.62 15.55 4.82
CA LYS A 111 3.92 14.66 3.86
C LYS A 111 2.89 13.75 4.53
N MET A 112 2.40 14.12 5.70
CA MET A 112 1.30 13.42 6.37
C MET A 112 0.14 14.37 6.66
N TYR A 113 -1.07 13.86 6.45
CA TYR A 113 -2.29 14.52 6.91
C TYR A 113 -2.50 14.26 8.41
N ARG A 114 -3.36 15.06 9.04
CA ARG A 114 -3.78 14.85 10.44
C ARG A 114 -4.28 13.41 10.64
N GLY A 115 -3.84 12.76 11.72
CA GLY A 115 -4.15 11.37 12.05
C GLY A 115 -3.22 10.33 11.43
N GLY A 116 -1.97 10.69 11.12
CA GLY A 116 -0.94 9.75 10.61
C GLY A 116 -1.20 9.23 9.20
N LYS A 117 -2.20 9.77 8.49
CA LYS A 117 -2.53 9.39 7.11
C LYS A 117 -1.45 9.85 6.15
N ILE A 118 -0.96 8.92 5.33
CA ILE A 118 0.01 9.23 4.29
C ILE A 118 -0.62 10.20 3.28
N CYS A 119 0.05 11.33 3.05
CA CYS A 119 -0.29 12.20 1.94
C CYS A 119 0.18 11.56 0.64
N LEU A 120 -0.70 10.78 0.03
CA LEU A 120 -0.49 10.25 -1.31
C LEU A 120 -0.37 11.44 -2.27
N THR A 121 0.58 11.38 -3.21
CA THR A 121 0.82 12.49 -4.14
C THR A 121 -0.44 12.82 -4.93
N ILE A 122 -0.55 14.07 -5.41
CA ILE A 122 -1.68 14.50 -6.27
C ILE A 122 -1.84 13.61 -7.53
N HIS A 123 -0.78 12.92 -7.92
CA HIS A 123 -0.75 12.02 -9.07
C HIS A 123 -1.28 10.61 -8.77
N PHE A 124 -1.36 10.22 -7.49
CA PHE A 124 -1.79 8.89 -7.08
C PHE A 124 -3.30 8.68 -7.32
N ALA A 125 -4.15 9.61 -6.90
CA ALA A 125 -5.60 9.46 -7.04
C ALA A 125 -6.03 9.32 -8.52
N PRO A 126 -5.58 10.16 -9.48
CA PRO A 126 -5.87 9.97 -10.90
C PRO A 126 -5.32 8.66 -11.46
N LEU A 127 -4.14 8.21 -11.02
CA LEU A 127 -3.55 6.95 -11.44
C LEU A 127 -4.37 5.75 -10.94
N TRP A 128 -4.83 5.80 -9.70
CA TRP A 128 -5.69 4.78 -9.11
C TRP A 128 -6.99 4.66 -9.90
N GLN A 129 -7.70 5.79 -10.11
CA GLN A 129 -8.98 5.81 -10.83
C GLN A 129 -8.88 5.19 -12.24
N LYS A 130 -7.79 5.47 -12.97
CA LYS A 130 -7.57 4.90 -14.32
C LYS A 130 -7.37 3.39 -14.34
N ASN A 131 -6.93 2.82 -13.22
CA ASN A 131 -6.59 1.41 -13.09
C ASN A 131 -7.59 0.62 -12.23
N VAL A 132 -8.72 1.21 -11.82
CA VAL A 132 -9.81 0.46 -11.17
C VAL A 132 -10.43 -0.52 -12.17
N PRO A 133 -10.68 -1.80 -11.83
CA PRO A 133 -10.47 -2.49 -10.54
C PRO A 133 -9.12 -3.23 -10.42
N ARG A 134 -8.19 -3.04 -11.36
CA ARG A 134 -6.93 -3.79 -11.46
C ARG A 134 -5.98 -3.58 -10.28
N PHE A 135 -6.02 -2.40 -9.68
CA PHE A 135 -5.21 -2.08 -8.52
C PHE A 135 -5.84 -2.59 -7.23
N GLY A 136 -4.96 -3.03 -6.33
CA GLY A 136 -5.29 -3.64 -5.04
C GLY A 136 -4.45 -3.07 -3.90
N VAL A 137 -4.52 -3.71 -2.73
CA VAL A 137 -3.75 -3.36 -1.53
C VAL A 137 -2.25 -3.41 -1.81
N ALA A 138 -1.77 -4.45 -2.49
CA ALA A 138 -0.35 -4.57 -2.86
C ALA A 138 0.15 -3.35 -3.68
N HIS A 139 -0.70 -2.84 -4.58
CA HIS A 139 -0.39 -1.68 -5.40
C HIS A 139 -0.36 -0.40 -4.56
N ALA A 140 -1.31 -0.25 -3.62
CA ALA A 140 -1.35 0.88 -2.70
C ALA A 140 -0.09 0.94 -1.81
N LEU A 141 0.39 -0.21 -1.33
CA LEU A 141 1.63 -0.30 -0.56
C LEU A 141 2.86 0.11 -1.39
N ALA A 142 3.00 -0.46 -2.60
CA ALA A 142 4.13 -0.20 -3.46
C ALA A 142 4.21 1.26 -3.94
N LEU A 143 3.06 1.87 -4.29
CA LEU A 143 2.99 3.23 -4.81
C LEU A 143 2.84 4.31 -3.73
N GLY A 144 2.31 3.94 -2.56
CA GLY A 144 2.01 4.87 -1.48
C GLY A 144 3.06 4.86 -0.36
N VAL A 145 3.26 3.70 0.27
CA VAL A 145 4.10 3.59 1.49
C VAL A 145 5.58 3.62 1.14
N ARG A 146 5.99 2.85 0.14
CA ARG A 146 7.41 2.68 -0.18
C ARG A 146 8.11 4.01 -0.53
N PRO A 147 7.52 4.91 -1.35
CA PRO A 147 8.13 6.22 -1.61
C PRO A 147 8.23 7.10 -0.35
N VAL A 148 7.28 6.99 0.58
CA VAL A 148 7.33 7.75 1.84
C VAL A 148 8.48 7.25 2.70
N LEU A 149 8.63 5.94 2.89
CA LEU A 149 9.74 5.37 3.65
C LEU A 149 11.10 5.76 3.05
N SER A 150 11.23 5.72 1.71
CA SER A 150 12.47 6.13 1.03
C SER A 150 12.76 7.63 1.13
N CYS A 151 11.74 8.50 1.10
CA CYS A 151 11.95 9.94 1.26
C CYS A 151 12.25 10.34 2.71
N GLN A 152 11.60 9.73 3.70
CA GLN A 152 11.69 10.19 5.10
C GLN A 152 13.01 9.84 5.76
N LEU A 153 13.64 8.71 5.41
CA LEU A 153 14.90 8.32 6.05
C LEU A 153 16.13 9.15 5.60
N ILE A 154 15.97 10.02 4.59
CA ILE A 154 17.07 10.86 4.08
C ILE A 154 17.14 12.22 4.82
N HIS A 155 16.12 12.58 5.60
CA HIS A 155 16.10 13.81 6.41
C HIS A 155 16.22 13.50 7.91
#